data_AF-A0A7V9VN12-F1
#
_entry.id   AF-A0A7V9VN12-F1
#
_cell.length_a   1.000
_cell.length_b   1.000
_cell.length_c   1.000
_cell.angle_alpha   90.00
_cell.angle_beta   90.00
_cell.angle_gamma   90.00
#
_symmetry.space_group_name_H-M   'P 1'
#
loop_
_entity.id
_entity.type
_entity.pdbx_description
1 polymer ?
#
loop_
_entity_poly.entity_id
_entity_poly.type
_entity_poly.pdbx_seq_one_letter_code
_entity_poly.pdbx_strand_id
1 'polypeptide(L)'
;MSPLQIVLVVLAALVVIVFIGGLLAAARRDRRLDPRFSADVARADAALELARATDRGWDRVALEGAVRREFAASRPDAVIEELHLVLVEDLPGIEGDQARFTVTCTDGAVIDVLLTRDSGDWAAALR
;
A
#
# COMPACT_ATOMS: atom_id res chain seq x y z
N MET A 1 4.78 -50.11 -47.84
CA MET A 1 4.69 -49.48 -46.50
C MET A 1 4.23 -50.55 -45.52
N SER A 2 4.91 -50.69 -44.38
CA SER A 2 4.50 -51.67 -43.37
C SER A 2 3.37 -51.10 -42.48
N PRO A 3 2.52 -51.95 -41.88
CA PRO A 3 1.46 -51.50 -40.97
C PRO A 3 1.99 -50.62 -39.83
N LEU A 4 3.19 -50.93 -39.31
CA LEU A 4 3.88 -50.15 -38.27
C LEU A 4 4.19 -48.71 -38.70
N GLN A 5 4.61 -48.50 -39.95
CA GLN A 5 4.88 -47.16 -40.48
C GLN A 5 3.61 -46.33 -40.56
N ILE A 6 2.49 -46.93 -40.96
CA ILE A 6 1.19 -46.25 -41.04
C ILE A 6 0.76 -45.81 -39.63
N VAL A 7 0.87 -46.70 -38.64
CA VAL A 7 0.52 -46.39 -37.25
C VAL A 7 1.36 -45.23 -36.70
N LEU A 8 2.68 -45.23 -36.94
CA LEU A 8 3.56 -44.15 -36.47
C LEU A 8 3.23 -42.80 -37.11
N VAL A 9 2.93 -42.77 -38.41
CA VAL A 9 2.54 -41.53 -39.11
C VAL A 9 1.21 -41.00 -38.57
N VAL A 10 0.22 -41.87 -38.34
CA VAL A 10 -1.07 -41.47 -37.78
C VAL A 10 -0.91 -40.93 -36.36
N LEU A 11 -0.10 -41.59 -35.53
CA LEU A 11 0.17 -41.15 -34.16
C LEU A 11 0.88 -39.78 -34.16
N ALA A 12 1.90 -39.61 -35.00
CA ALA A 12 2.59 -38.33 -35.15
C ALA A 12 1.63 -37.22 -35.61
N ALA A 13 0.77 -37.50 -36.59
CA ALA A 13 -0.24 -36.55 -37.05
C ALA A 13 -1.22 -36.15 -35.94
N LEU A 14 -1.69 -37.11 -35.14
CA LEU A 14 -2.54 -36.86 -33.97
C LEU A 14 -1.86 -35.97 -32.94
N VAL A 15 -0.61 -36.26 -32.59
CA VAL A 15 0.18 -35.44 -31.67
C VAL A 15 0.32 -34.02 -32.20
N VAL A 16 0.65 -33.85 -33.48
CA VAL A 16 0.78 -32.54 -34.12
C VAL A 16 -0.55 -31.77 -34.09
N ILE A 17 -1.68 -32.42 -34.39
CA ILE A 17 -3.00 -31.79 -34.37
C ILE A 17 -3.36 -31.33 -32.96
N VAL A 18 -3.16 -32.18 -31.95
CA VAL A 18 -3.44 -31.84 -30.55
C VAL A 18 -2.53 -30.70 -30.08
N PHE A 19 -1.25 -30.73 -30.46
CA PHE A 19 -0.28 -29.71 -30.07
C PHE A 19 -0.61 -28.35 -30.69
N ILE A 20 -0.86 -28.29 -32.00
CA ILE A 20 -1.24 -27.05 -32.70
C ILE A 20 -2.59 -26.55 -32.19
N GLY A 21 -3.56 -27.44 -32.01
CA GLY A 21 -4.88 -27.10 -31.47
C GLY A 21 -4.78 -26.50 -30.06
N GLY A 22 -3.96 -27.09 -29.19
CA GLY A 22 -3.69 -26.61 -27.84
C GLY A 22 -3.04 -25.22 -27.83
N LEU A 23 -2.01 -25.01 -28.67
CA LEU A 23 -1.34 -23.71 -28.79
C LEU A 23 -2.30 -22.61 -29.26
N LEU A 24 -3.14 -22.89 -30.26
CA LEU A 24 -4.13 -21.93 -30.75
C LEU A 24 -5.22 -21.62 -29.70
N ALA A 25 -5.65 -22.62 -28.94
CA ALA A 25 -6.62 -22.44 -27.87
C ALA A 25 -6.04 -21.62 -26.70
N ALA A 26 -4.79 -21.89 -26.30
CA ALA A 26 -4.08 -21.13 -25.28
C ALA A 26 -3.90 -19.66 -25.70
N ALA A 27 -3.38 -19.42 -26.91
CA ALA A 27 -3.19 -18.07 -27.44
C ALA A 27 -4.50 -17.27 -27.53
N ARG A 28 -5.63 -17.93 -27.85
CA ARG A 28 -6.96 -17.29 -27.85
C ARG A 28 -7.47 -16.99 -26.45
N ARG A 29 -7.17 -17.85 -25.47
CA ARG A 29 -7.54 -17.66 -24.08
C ARG A 29 -6.80 -16.48 -23.48
N ASP A 30 -5.49 -16.39 -23.69
CA ASP A 30 -4.66 -15.31 -23.17
C ASP A 30 -5.13 -13.95 -23.69
N ARG A 31 -5.34 -13.84 -25.02
CA ARG A 31 -5.88 -12.61 -25.65
C ARG A 31 -7.25 -12.18 -25.13
N ARG A 32 -8.04 -13.09 -24.56
CA ARG A 32 -9.37 -12.79 -24.00
C ARG A 32 -9.31 -12.37 -22.53
N LEU A 33 -8.28 -12.79 -21.79
CA LEU A 33 -8.11 -12.50 -20.37
C LEU A 33 -7.30 -11.22 -20.14
N ASP A 34 -6.31 -10.95 -20.99
CA ASP A 34 -5.36 -9.84 -20.86
C ASP A 34 -6.01 -8.44 -20.82
N PRO A 35 -7.02 -8.12 -21.67
CA PRO A 35 -7.58 -6.77 -21.71
C PRO A 35 -8.46 -6.43 -20.49
N ARG A 36 -9.10 -7.43 -19.89
CA ARG A 36 -9.96 -7.23 -18.72
C ARG A 36 -9.14 -7.09 -17.45
N PHE A 37 -8.12 -7.93 -17.30
CA PHE A 37 -7.25 -7.87 -16.14
C PHE A 37 -6.48 -6.55 -16.07
N SER A 38 -5.92 -6.09 -17.19
CA SER A 38 -5.24 -4.79 -17.28
C SER A 38 -6.17 -3.61 -16.99
N ALA A 39 -7.42 -3.65 -17.49
CA ALA A 39 -8.41 -2.61 -17.20
C ALA A 39 -8.86 -2.60 -15.73
N ASP A 40 -8.95 -3.76 -15.08
CA ASP A 40 -9.31 -3.87 -13.67
C ASP A 40 -8.18 -3.35 -12.77
N VAL A 41 -6.92 -3.67 -13.10
CA VAL A 41 -5.74 -3.14 -12.41
C VAL A 41 -5.65 -1.62 -12.57
N ALA A 42 -5.78 -1.10 -13.80
CA ALA A 42 -5.72 0.34 -14.05
C ALA A 42 -6.82 1.12 -13.30
N ARG A 43 -8.02 0.54 -13.15
CA ARG A 43 -9.09 1.13 -12.35
C ARG A 43 -8.77 1.11 -10.85
N ALA A 44 -8.16 0.04 -10.36
CA ALA A 44 -7.71 -0.04 -8.97
C ALA A 44 -6.60 0.99 -8.70
N ASP A 45 -5.62 1.11 -9.59
CA ASP A 45 -4.55 2.11 -9.48
C ASP A 45 -5.09 3.54 -9.47
N ALA A 46 -6.01 3.87 -10.38
CA ALA A 46 -6.65 5.19 -10.40
C ALA A 46 -7.45 5.47 -9.11
N ALA A 47 -8.10 4.46 -8.52
CA ALA A 47 -8.79 4.61 -7.25
C ALA A 47 -7.81 4.83 -6.08
N LEU A 48 -6.66 4.15 -6.09
CA LEU A 48 -5.59 4.34 -5.11
C LEU A 48 -4.92 5.71 -5.25
N GLU A 49 -4.69 6.19 -6.47
CA GLU A 49 -4.16 7.53 -6.73
C GLU A 49 -5.13 8.63 -6.25
N LEU A 50 -6.43 8.47 -6.50
CA LEU A 50 -7.45 9.39 -6.00
C LEU A 50 -7.52 9.39 -4.47
N ALA A 51 -7.43 8.21 -3.85
CA ALA A 51 -7.37 8.08 -2.40
C ALA A 51 -6.13 8.81 -1.84
N ARG A 52 -4.95 8.60 -2.44
CA ARG A 52 -3.70 9.29 -2.05
C ARG A 52 -3.76 10.81 -2.24
N ALA A 53 -4.37 11.27 -3.33
CA ALA A 53 -4.50 12.71 -3.60
C ALA A 53 -5.44 13.39 -2.59
N THR A 54 -6.39 12.65 -2.04
CA THR A 54 -7.34 13.13 -1.03
C THR A 54 -6.76 13.01 0.38
N ASP A 55 -5.87 12.05 0.61
CA ASP A 55 -5.28 11.82 1.92
C ASP A 55 -4.13 12.80 2.19
N ARG A 56 -4.46 13.90 2.90
CA ARG A 56 -3.46 14.78 3.51
C ARG A 56 -3.05 14.33 4.90
N GLY A 57 -3.12 13.03 5.21
CA GLY A 57 -2.83 12.47 6.52
C GLY A 57 -1.54 13.03 7.15
N TRP A 58 -0.51 13.25 6.34
CA TRP A 58 0.81 13.69 6.81
C TRP A 58 1.03 15.21 6.75
N ASP A 59 -0.03 16.03 6.73
CA ASP A 59 0.12 17.48 6.83
C ASP A 59 0.87 17.84 8.12
N ARG A 60 2.09 18.38 7.94
CA ARG A 60 2.98 18.74 9.03
C ARG A 60 2.33 19.69 10.02
N VAL A 61 1.52 20.64 9.55
CA VAL A 61 0.86 21.61 10.42
C VAL A 61 -0.21 20.92 11.28
N ALA A 62 -0.95 19.98 10.70
CA ALA A 62 -1.95 19.19 11.44
C ALA A 62 -1.29 18.30 12.50
N LEU A 63 -0.20 17.62 12.14
CA LEU A 63 0.57 16.78 13.06
C LEU A 63 1.18 17.58 14.21
N GLU A 64 1.88 18.68 13.92
CA GLU A 64 2.47 19.54 14.96
C GLU A 64 1.39 20.15 15.85
N GLY A 65 0.26 20.55 15.28
CA GLY A 65 -0.91 21.02 16.02
C GLY A 65 -1.44 19.96 16.98
N ALA A 66 -1.53 18.70 16.54
CA ALA A 66 -1.96 17.59 17.40
C ALA A 66 -0.98 17.35 18.55
N VAL A 67 0.34 17.30 18.28
CA VAL A 67 1.35 17.16 19.35
C VAL A 67 1.21 18.27 20.37
N ARG A 68 1.15 19.54 19.93
CA ARG A 68 1.11 20.68 20.85
C ARG A 68 -0.13 20.66 21.75
N ARG A 69 -1.30 20.32 21.20
CA ARG A 69 -2.55 20.20 21.99
C ARG A 69 -2.43 19.12 23.06
N GLU A 70 -2.02 17.92 22.66
CA GLU A 70 -1.98 16.77 23.58
C GLU A 70 -0.82 16.88 24.59
N PHE A 71 0.30 17.46 24.18
CA PHE A 71 1.41 17.76 25.07
C PHE A 71 1.00 18.78 26.13
N ALA A 72 0.32 19.86 25.74
CA ALA A 72 -0.20 20.84 26.70
C ALA A 72 -1.26 20.26 27.65
N ALA A 73 -2.09 19.32 27.17
CA ALA A 73 -3.10 18.66 27.99
C ALA A 73 -2.48 17.73 29.05
N SER A 74 -1.38 17.04 28.71
CA SER A 74 -0.69 16.11 29.60
C SER A 74 0.33 16.77 30.52
N ARG A 75 0.96 17.87 30.07
CA ARG A 75 1.98 18.62 30.80
C ARG A 75 1.75 20.14 30.66
N PRO A 76 0.76 20.69 31.37
CA PRO A 76 0.39 22.10 31.24
C PRO A 76 1.50 23.07 31.65
N ASP A 77 2.41 22.65 32.55
CA ASP A 77 3.51 23.48 33.05
C ASP A 77 4.78 23.40 32.19
N ALA A 78 4.84 22.46 31.22
CA ALA A 78 6.02 22.26 30.38
C ALA A 78 5.94 23.12 29.11
N VAL A 79 7.00 23.87 28.83
CA VAL A 79 7.10 24.70 27.63
C VAL A 79 7.94 24.00 26.59
N ILE A 80 7.36 23.79 25.40
CA ILE A 80 8.05 23.22 24.24
C ILE A 80 9.02 24.26 23.68
N GLU A 81 10.31 23.94 23.71
CA GLU A 81 11.36 24.71 23.06
C GLU A 81 11.54 24.28 21.60
N GLU A 82 11.70 22.97 21.38
CA GLU A 82 11.83 22.38 20.05
C GLU A 82 10.90 21.18 19.85
N LEU A 83 10.43 21.01 18.61
CA LEU A 83 9.57 19.92 18.19
C LEU A 83 10.14 19.31 16.91
N HIS A 84 10.55 18.04 16.98
CA HIS A 84 11.16 17.32 15.86
C HIS A 84 10.30 16.13 15.46
N LEU A 85 9.85 16.09 14.21
CA LEU A 85 9.22 14.91 13.63
C LEU A 85 10.31 13.90 13.27
N VAL A 86 10.30 12.75 13.93
CA VAL A 86 11.33 11.71 13.77
C VAL A 86 10.91 10.70 12.72
N LEU A 87 9.65 10.27 12.75
CA LEU A 87 9.16 9.18 11.89
C LEU A 87 7.66 9.33 11.62
N VAL A 88 7.24 8.97 10.41
CA VAL A 88 5.84 8.69 10.08
C VAL A 88 5.78 7.26 9.54
N GLU A 89 5.00 6.41 10.19
CA GLU A 89 4.72 5.04 9.76
C GLU A 89 3.34 5.00 9.10
N ASP A 90 3.34 4.75 7.79
CA ASP A 90 2.14 4.53 6.98
C ASP A 90 1.76 3.04 7.07
N LEU A 91 0.69 2.74 7.80
CA LEU A 91 0.22 1.37 7.96
C LEU A 91 -0.84 1.06 6.88
N PRO A 92 -0.88 -0.18 6.37
CA PRO A 92 -1.85 -0.54 5.34
C PRO A 92 -3.29 -0.36 5.85
N GLY A 93 -4.04 0.54 5.22
CA GLY A 93 -5.40 0.90 5.63
C GLY A 93 -5.68 2.38 5.36
N ILE A 94 -6.72 2.90 6.00
CA ILE A 94 -7.02 4.36 6.11
C ILE A 94 -6.92 4.84 7.57
N GLU A 95 -6.52 3.95 8.47
CA GLU A 95 -6.50 4.11 9.92
C GLU A 95 -5.22 3.48 10.47
N GLY A 96 -4.77 3.95 11.64
CA GLY A 96 -3.63 3.37 12.35
C GLY A 96 -2.28 3.97 12.00
N ASP A 97 -2.21 4.96 11.10
CA ASP A 97 -0.99 5.71 10.82
C ASP A 97 -0.37 6.22 12.13
N GLN A 98 0.95 6.16 12.21
CA GLN A 98 1.67 6.62 13.40
C GLN A 98 2.65 7.71 13.04
N ALA A 99 2.80 8.71 13.91
CA ALA A 99 3.84 9.72 13.78
C ALA A 99 4.57 9.88 15.11
N ARG A 100 5.90 9.77 15.10
CA ARG A 100 6.74 9.93 16.28
C ARG A 100 7.41 11.30 16.27
N PHE A 101 7.22 12.02 17.36
CA PHE A 101 7.88 13.28 17.64
C PHE A 101 8.81 13.15 18.83
N THR A 102 9.88 13.94 18.81
CA THR A 102 10.69 14.22 19.99
C THR A 102 10.49 15.70 20.35
N VAL A 103 10.09 15.94 21.60
CA VAL A 103 9.81 17.25 22.16
C VAL A 103 10.92 17.60 23.14
N THR A 104 11.59 18.72 22.91
CA THR A 104 12.55 19.29 23.85
C THR A 104 11.87 20.41 24.62
N CYS A 105 11.91 20.35 25.94
CA CYS A 105 11.35 21.36 26.83
C CYS A 105 12.43 22.33 27.32
N THR A 106 12.00 23.51 27.74
CA THR A 106 12.92 24.56 28.24
C THR A 106 13.69 24.17 29.50
N ASP A 107 13.21 23.18 30.25
CA ASP A 107 13.92 22.60 31.40
C ASP A 107 15.00 21.57 30.99
N GLY A 108 15.19 21.37 29.68
CA GLY A 108 16.10 20.39 29.10
C GLY A 108 15.51 18.98 29.00
N ALA A 109 14.25 18.75 29.39
CA ALA A 109 13.62 17.44 29.26
C ALA A 109 13.37 17.11 27.78
N VAL A 110 13.67 15.86 27.40
CA VAL A 110 13.43 15.33 26.05
C VAL A 110 12.39 14.23 26.17
N ILE A 111 11.28 14.37 25.44
CA ILE A 111 10.10 13.51 25.56
C ILE A 111 9.70 13.01 24.19
N ASP A 112 9.53 11.69 24.06
CA ASP A 112 9.01 11.08 22.85
C ASP A 112 7.47 11.06 22.89
N VAL A 113 6.85 11.54 21.82
CA VAL A 113 5.40 11.59 21.65
C VAL A 113 5.03 10.74 20.44
N LEU A 114 4.18 9.74 20.64
CA LEU A 114 3.60 8.94 19.57
C LEU A 114 2.21 9.49 19.25
N LEU A 115 1.98 9.93 18.03
CA LEU A 115 0.65 10.16 17.49
C LEU A 115 0.16 8.91 16.79
N THR A 116 -1.12 8.62 16.96
CA THR A 116 -1.86 7.60 16.21
C THR A 116 -3.05 8.26 15.54
N ARG A 117 -3.30 7.90 14.28
CA ARG A 117 -4.46 8.37 13.53
C ARG A 117 -5.65 7.43 13.76
N ASP A 118 -6.74 7.99 14.26
CA ASP A 118 -8.01 7.30 14.46
C ASP A 118 -9.14 8.13 13.82
N SER A 119 -10.01 7.49 13.03
CA SER A 119 -11.19 8.11 12.45
C SER A 119 -10.91 9.40 11.64
N GLY A 120 -9.69 9.51 11.07
CA GLY A 120 -9.23 10.66 10.30
C GLY A 120 -8.50 11.75 11.10
N ASP A 121 -8.55 11.70 12.44
CA ASP A 121 -7.89 12.67 13.32
C ASP A 121 -6.64 12.09 14.00
N TRP A 122 -5.70 12.97 14.36
CA TRP A 122 -4.47 12.62 15.08
C TRP A 122 -4.64 12.79 16.59
N ALA A 123 -4.45 11.70 17.33
CA ALA A 123 -4.45 11.68 18.79
C ALA A 123 -3.07 11.23 19.31
N ALA A 124 -2.59 11.82 20.40
CA ALA A 124 -1.30 11.44 20.99
C ALA A 124 -1.47 10.38 22.09
N ALA A 125 -0.60 9.39 22.07
CA ALA A 125 -0.24 8.59 23.22
C ALA A 125 1.17 9.00 23.66
N LEU A 126 1.28 9.74 24.77
CA LEU A 126 2.58 9.98 25.39
C LEU A 126 3.10 8.67 26.00
N ARG A 127 4.35 8.31 25.69
CA ARG A 127 5.06 7.20 26.33
C ARG A 127 6.20 7.71 27.19
#